data_AF-A0A949P6Y4-F1
#
_entry.id   AF-A0A949P6Y4-F1
#
_cell.length_a   1.000
_cell.length_b   1.000
_cell.length_c   1.000
_cell.angle_alpha   90.00
_cell.angle_beta   90.00
_cell.angle_gamma   90.00
#
_symmetry.space_group_name_H-M   'P 1'
#
loop_
_entity.id
_entity.type
_entity.pdbx_description
1 polymer ?
#
loop_
_entity_poly.entity_id
_entity_poly.type
_entity_poly.pdbx_seq_one_letter_code
_entity_poly.pdbx_strand_id
1 'polypeptide(L)'
;YPSWREVVKINEGHLAKLGHDVPILAVSSSLRVEATRRNDKELNQDSGFPELLKRLRDDIVGGANTAQQQRVGGEVLEICDQLASQFEVELTVLKDPDHTGNLVKGLEDAKARSIQLRGDLAKWNVTLGDGIGDLVADIDHDFRARIRTLNQEGDVALDNSDPINTWDEFEPWLVNRMSHEVISNYCLLTDRATELSGRVAEHFTLDGGGLFEDLDINTPSQILSTVDVEDSVDLEEISKGKGGMTILRGSYSGMLMFTVLGGMVAVAAPVLPIVAPGVGLIMGRGALKDEKKRQLAKRRSQAKNAMRRYCDEVSFQVNKDSRDTLRRVQRQLRDHYSARSEELNRSITESLKAAAESAKTGEAEKATRMKHVEAELARIKALGATAVALSAGASA
;
A
#
# COMPACT_ATOMS: atom_id res chain seq x y z
N TYR A 1 13.27 -32.49 -4.88
CA TYR A 1 12.76 -32.40 -6.25
C TYR A 1 13.91 -32.44 -7.25
N PRO A 2 14.26 -33.61 -7.81
CA PRO A 2 15.37 -33.73 -8.77
C PRO A 2 15.13 -32.96 -10.07
N SER A 3 13.88 -32.94 -10.57
CA SER A 3 13.48 -32.27 -11.82
C SER A 3 13.04 -30.82 -11.63
N TRP A 4 13.53 -30.11 -10.60
CA TRP A 4 13.09 -28.73 -10.32
C TRP A 4 13.32 -27.77 -11.50
N ARG A 5 14.36 -27.99 -12.31
CA ARG A 5 14.67 -27.19 -13.51
C ARG A 5 13.58 -27.31 -14.58
N GLU A 6 12.99 -28.49 -14.72
CA GLU A 6 11.89 -28.71 -15.65
C GLU A 6 10.63 -27.96 -15.19
N VAL A 7 10.36 -27.97 -13.87
CA VAL A 7 9.26 -27.19 -13.28
C VAL A 7 9.44 -25.69 -13.49
N VAL A 8 10.66 -25.16 -13.32
CA VAL A 8 10.96 -23.74 -13.61
C VAL A 8 10.63 -23.41 -15.06
N LYS A 9 11.11 -24.21 -16.02
CA LYS A 9 10.84 -24.00 -17.45
C LYS A 9 9.35 -24.06 -17.80
N ILE A 10 8.60 -24.98 -17.17
CA ILE A 10 7.15 -25.07 -17.35
C ILE A 10 6.47 -23.80 -16.82
N ASN A 11 6.87 -23.34 -15.64
CA ASN A 11 6.31 -22.14 -15.03
C ASN A 11 6.63 -20.87 -15.84
N GLU A 12 7.85 -20.74 -16.37
CA GLU A 12 8.21 -19.66 -17.31
C GLU A 12 7.28 -19.68 -18.54
N GLY A 13 7.02 -20.88 -19.09
CA GLY A 13 6.08 -21.05 -20.20
C GLY A 13 4.63 -20.69 -19.84
N HIS A 14 4.19 -20.93 -18.61
CA HIS A 14 2.87 -20.51 -18.14
C HIS A 14 2.78 -18.99 -17.97
N LEU A 15 3.79 -18.34 -17.38
CA LEU A 15 3.84 -16.89 -17.22
C LEU A 15 3.84 -16.17 -18.57
N ALA A 16 4.67 -16.63 -19.50
CA ALA A 16 4.75 -16.06 -20.85
C ALA A 16 3.41 -16.15 -21.60
N LYS A 17 2.66 -17.25 -21.46
CA LYS A 17 1.32 -17.41 -22.06
C LYS A 17 0.29 -16.44 -21.50
N LEU A 18 0.45 -16.04 -20.24
CA LEU A 18 -0.40 -15.07 -19.56
C LEU A 18 0.07 -13.62 -19.81
N GLY A 19 1.14 -13.41 -20.59
CA GLY A 19 1.70 -12.09 -20.87
C GLY A 19 2.49 -11.49 -19.70
N HIS A 20 2.88 -12.31 -18.73
CA HIS A 20 3.68 -11.88 -17.58
C HIS A 20 5.16 -12.15 -17.83
N ASP A 21 5.96 -11.09 -17.86
CA ASP A 21 7.42 -11.15 -17.90
C ASP A 21 7.97 -11.02 -16.48
N VAL A 22 7.87 -12.11 -15.71
CA VAL A 22 8.32 -12.16 -14.30
C VAL A 22 9.44 -13.19 -14.15
N PRO A 23 10.62 -12.80 -13.64
CA PRO A 23 11.73 -13.73 -13.47
C PRO A 23 11.44 -14.75 -12.37
N ILE A 24 11.75 -16.03 -12.64
CA ILE A 24 11.63 -17.11 -11.65
C ILE A 24 12.99 -17.37 -11.01
N LEU A 25 13.07 -17.24 -9.69
CA LEU A 25 14.26 -17.57 -8.90
C LEU A 25 14.09 -18.90 -8.17
N ALA A 26 14.92 -19.88 -8.52
CA ALA A 26 14.96 -21.16 -7.82
C ALA A 26 15.94 -21.08 -6.65
N VAL A 27 15.45 -21.36 -5.43
CA VAL A 27 16.27 -21.31 -4.21
C VAL A 27 16.12 -22.56 -3.37
N SER A 28 17.16 -22.89 -2.61
CA SER A 28 17.16 -23.97 -1.63
C SER A 28 17.67 -23.50 -0.27
N SER A 29 16.72 -23.27 0.64
CA SER A 29 17.03 -22.84 2.02
C SER A 29 17.87 -23.87 2.77
N SER A 30 17.65 -25.16 2.52
CA SER A 30 18.43 -26.24 3.14
C SER A 30 19.89 -26.23 2.67
N LEU A 31 20.15 -26.03 1.37
CA LEU A 31 21.51 -25.88 0.85
C LEU A 31 22.17 -24.61 1.38
N ARG A 32 21.46 -23.48 1.49
CA ARG A 32 22.00 -22.25 2.07
C ARG A 32 22.43 -22.42 3.54
N VAL A 33 21.63 -23.11 4.34
CA VAL A 33 21.96 -23.41 5.75
C VAL A 33 23.20 -24.29 5.84
N GLU A 34 23.29 -25.31 4.99
CA GLU A 34 24.45 -26.21 4.96
C GLU A 34 25.73 -25.49 4.49
N ALA A 35 25.62 -24.67 3.45
CA ALA A 35 26.72 -23.86 2.91
C ALA A 35 27.29 -22.93 3.97
N THR A 36 26.42 -22.30 4.76
CA THR A 36 26.81 -21.41 5.86
C THR A 36 27.51 -22.19 6.97
N ARG A 37 27.00 -23.38 7.34
CA ARG A 37 27.60 -24.22 8.37
C ARG A 37 29.00 -24.71 7.99
N ARG A 38 29.20 -25.05 6.72
CA ARG A 38 30.49 -25.56 6.20
C ARG A 38 31.43 -24.46 5.71
N ASN A 39 30.97 -23.21 5.72
CA ASN A 39 31.65 -22.07 5.08
C ASN A 39 32.01 -22.36 3.61
N ASP A 40 31.12 -23.05 2.90
CA ASP A 40 31.31 -23.54 1.54
C ASP A 40 30.69 -22.55 0.54
N LYS A 41 31.54 -21.95 -0.30
CA LYS A 41 31.13 -20.94 -1.28
C LYS A 41 30.43 -21.54 -2.48
N GLU A 42 30.79 -22.76 -2.89
CA GLU A 42 30.23 -23.44 -4.04
C GLU A 42 28.81 -23.93 -3.72
N LEU A 43 28.64 -24.53 -2.54
CA LEU A 43 27.31 -24.93 -2.04
C LEU A 43 26.38 -23.73 -1.85
N ASN A 44 26.95 -22.55 -1.53
CA ASN A 44 26.19 -21.32 -1.44
C ASN A 44 25.72 -20.83 -2.82
N GLN A 45 26.56 -20.94 -3.85
CA GLN A 45 26.17 -20.63 -5.23
C GLN A 45 25.04 -21.55 -5.70
N ASP A 46 25.17 -22.86 -5.46
CA ASP A 46 24.16 -23.86 -5.82
C ASP A 46 22.82 -23.69 -5.09
N SER A 47 22.80 -22.98 -3.96
CA SER A 47 21.56 -22.68 -3.24
C SER A 47 20.66 -21.65 -3.93
N GLY A 48 21.16 -20.90 -4.92
CA GLY A 48 20.45 -19.81 -5.59
C GLY A 48 20.28 -18.53 -4.76
N PHE A 49 20.68 -18.53 -3.49
CA PHE A 49 20.58 -17.37 -2.60
C PHE A 49 21.44 -16.17 -3.04
N PRO A 50 22.64 -16.31 -3.62
CA PRO A 50 23.39 -15.16 -4.09
C PRO A 50 22.63 -14.33 -5.13
N GLU A 51 21.93 -15.00 -6.04
CA GLU A 51 21.12 -14.33 -7.07
C GLU A 51 19.87 -13.68 -6.48
N LEU A 52 19.20 -14.36 -5.54
CA LEU A 52 18.12 -13.77 -4.76
C LEU A 52 18.58 -12.50 -4.03
N LEU A 53 19.70 -12.57 -3.28
CA LEU A 53 20.22 -11.44 -2.53
C LEU A 53 20.69 -10.31 -3.44
N LYS A 54 21.24 -10.63 -4.61
CA LYS A 54 21.59 -9.64 -5.63
C LYS A 54 20.32 -8.93 -6.11
N ARG A 55 19.28 -9.66 -6.49
CA ARG A 55 18.01 -9.09 -6.95
C ARG A 55 17.34 -8.23 -5.87
N LEU A 56 17.28 -8.73 -4.63
CA LEU A 56 16.75 -7.95 -3.50
C LEU A 56 17.55 -6.66 -3.28
N ARG A 57 18.88 -6.72 -3.40
CA ARG A 57 19.74 -5.55 -3.24
C ARG A 57 19.59 -4.56 -4.39
N ASP A 58 19.59 -5.04 -5.62
CA ASP A 58 19.66 -4.19 -6.81
C ASP A 58 18.27 -3.62 -7.16
N ASP A 59 17.24 -4.46 -7.16
CA ASP A 59 15.89 -4.06 -7.56
C ASP A 59 15.09 -3.43 -6.42
N ILE A 60 15.16 -3.99 -5.20
CA ILE A 60 14.34 -3.52 -4.08
C ILE A 60 15.07 -2.44 -3.31
N VAL A 61 16.29 -2.71 -2.84
CA VAL A 61 17.07 -1.72 -2.07
C VAL A 61 17.68 -0.65 -2.99
N GLY A 62 18.19 -1.02 -4.15
CA GLY A 62 18.75 -0.09 -5.14
C GLY A 62 17.67 0.83 -5.70
N GLY A 63 16.53 0.26 -6.11
CA GLY A 63 15.34 1.03 -6.49
C GLY A 63 14.85 1.97 -5.37
N ALA A 64 14.78 1.49 -4.12
CA ALA A 64 14.40 2.34 -2.99
C ALA A 64 15.41 3.48 -2.72
N ASN A 65 16.72 3.21 -2.85
CA ASN A 65 17.75 4.24 -2.71
C ASN A 65 17.66 5.30 -3.81
N THR A 66 17.44 4.89 -5.07
CA THR A 66 17.23 5.84 -6.17
C THR A 66 15.97 6.67 -5.97
N ALA A 67 14.86 6.05 -5.55
CA ALA A 67 13.62 6.76 -5.22
C ALA A 67 13.83 7.74 -4.06
N GLN A 68 14.61 7.37 -3.04
CA GLN A 68 14.95 8.24 -1.92
C GLN A 68 15.85 9.41 -2.36
N GLN A 69 16.83 9.17 -3.23
CA GLN A 69 17.69 10.22 -3.79
C GLN A 69 16.90 11.22 -4.64
N GLN A 70 15.99 10.71 -5.48
CA GLN A 70 15.06 11.53 -6.26
C GLN A 70 14.16 12.37 -5.35
N ARG A 71 13.63 11.78 -4.28
CA ARG A 71 12.81 12.49 -3.27
C ARG A 71 13.59 13.62 -2.62
N VAL A 72 14.78 13.33 -2.07
CA VAL A 72 15.62 14.33 -1.40
C VAL A 72 16.03 15.43 -2.39
N GLY A 73 16.37 15.07 -3.63
CA GLY A 73 16.66 16.04 -4.68
C GLY A 73 15.46 16.94 -5.00
N GLY A 74 14.26 16.35 -5.10
CA GLY A 74 13.01 17.09 -5.27
C GLY A 74 12.74 18.04 -4.11
N GLU A 75 12.78 17.57 -2.86
CA GLU A 75 12.57 18.41 -1.66
C GLU A 75 13.54 19.59 -1.60
N VAL A 76 14.82 19.37 -1.93
CA VAL A 76 15.81 20.46 -1.98
C VAL A 76 15.50 21.46 -3.09
N LEU A 77 15.04 20.99 -4.26
CA LEU A 77 14.62 21.86 -5.35
C LEU A 77 13.43 22.74 -4.93
N GLU A 78 12.40 22.16 -4.32
CA GLU A 78 11.24 22.91 -3.86
C GLU A 78 11.62 24.00 -2.84
N ILE A 79 12.53 23.69 -1.91
CA ILE A 79 13.04 24.66 -0.95
C ILE A 79 13.84 25.75 -1.67
N CYS A 80 14.66 25.40 -2.67
CA CYS A 80 15.39 26.38 -3.47
C CYS A 80 14.44 27.32 -4.21
N ASP A 81 13.40 26.80 -4.84
CA ASP A 81 12.41 27.60 -5.58
C ASP A 81 11.63 28.52 -4.65
N GLN A 82 11.24 28.01 -3.47
CA GLN A 82 10.57 28.83 -2.45
C GLN A 82 11.45 30.00 -1.98
N LEU A 83 12.73 29.76 -1.72
CA LEU A 83 13.68 30.80 -1.33
C LEU A 83 13.96 31.77 -2.49
N ALA A 84 14.10 31.26 -3.71
CA ALA A 84 14.35 32.07 -4.91
C ALA A 84 13.19 33.03 -5.17
N SER A 85 11.94 32.55 -5.09
CA SER A 85 10.73 33.36 -5.28
C SER A 85 10.74 34.63 -4.41
N GLN A 86 11.13 34.52 -3.13
CA GLN A 86 11.19 35.69 -2.24
C GLN A 86 12.19 36.75 -2.75
N PHE A 87 13.38 36.31 -3.16
CA PHE A 87 14.43 37.20 -3.67
C PHE A 87 14.14 37.73 -5.08
N GLU A 88 13.46 36.97 -5.93
CA GLU A 88 13.05 37.42 -7.27
C GLU A 88 11.96 38.49 -7.21
N VAL A 89 11.00 38.34 -6.30
CA VAL A 89 10.00 39.39 -5.98
C VAL A 89 10.70 40.66 -5.52
N GLU A 90 11.62 40.55 -4.55
CA GLU A 90 12.40 41.69 -4.05
C GLU A 90 13.22 42.35 -5.17
N LEU A 91 13.91 41.56 -5.99
CA LEU A 91 14.71 42.06 -7.11
C LEU A 91 13.86 42.79 -8.15
N THR A 92 12.66 42.30 -8.43
CA THR A 92 11.71 42.92 -9.36
C THR A 92 11.27 44.30 -8.84
N VAL A 93 10.91 44.41 -7.56
CA VAL A 93 10.54 45.69 -6.93
C VAL A 93 11.73 46.68 -6.93
N LEU A 94 12.95 46.18 -6.69
CA LEU A 94 14.14 47.02 -6.70
C LEU A 94 14.53 47.50 -8.11
N LYS A 95 14.26 46.70 -9.15
CA LYS A 95 14.58 47.03 -10.57
C LYS A 95 13.53 47.91 -11.23
N ASP A 96 12.26 47.67 -10.96
CA ASP A 96 11.14 48.38 -11.58
C ASP A 96 10.09 48.79 -10.53
N PRO A 97 10.26 49.98 -9.92
CA PRO A 97 9.34 50.50 -8.93
C PRO A 97 7.91 50.70 -9.47
N ASP A 98 7.76 50.99 -10.78
CA ASP A 98 6.48 51.28 -11.41
C ASP A 98 5.61 50.02 -11.56
N HIS A 99 6.22 48.84 -11.64
CA HIS A 99 5.53 47.54 -11.71
C HIS A 99 5.17 46.94 -10.33
N THR A 100 5.59 47.56 -9.23
CA THR A 100 5.34 47.07 -7.86
C THR A 100 3.84 46.85 -7.57
N GLY A 101 2.96 47.73 -8.07
CA GLY A 101 1.53 47.62 -7.84
C GLY A 101 0.90 46.35 -8.43
N ASN A 102 1.34 45.93 -9.62
CA ASN A 102 0.86 44.71 -10.27
C ASN A 102 1.37 43.45 -9.55
N LEU A 103 2.62 43.48 -9.09
CA LEU A 103 3.23 42.39 -8.33
C LEU A 103 2.54 42.18 -6.98
N VAL A 104 2.30 43.26 -6.23
CA VAL A 104 1.59 43.20 -4.95
C VAL A 104 0.18 42.66 -5.15
N LYS A 105 -0.54 43.11 -6.18
CA LYS A 105 -1.87 42.60 -6.50
C LYS A 105 -1.85 41.10 -6.81
N GLY A 106 -0.88 40.63 -7.61
CA GLY A 106 -0.71 39.21 -7.90
C GLY A 106 -0.44 38.36 -6.64
N LEU A 107 0.36 38.89 -5.71
CA LEU A 107 0.64 38.26 -4.42
C LEU A 107 -0.57 38.28 -3.48
N GLU A 108 -1.40 39.32 -3.50
CA GLU A 108 -2.68 39.39 -2.76
C GLU A 108 -3.69 38.37 -3.30
N ASP A 109 -3.79 38.24 -4.62
CA ASP A 109 -4.64 37.24 -5.27
C ASP A 109 -4.16 35.81 -4.93
N ALA A 110 -2.85 35.59 -4.95
CA ALA A 110 -2.20 34.34 -4.52
C ALA A 110 -2.50 34.02 -3.05
N LYS A 111 -2.44 35.02 -2.16
CA LYS A 111 -2.77 34.86 -0.74
C LYS A 111 -4.23 34.47 -0.54
N ALA A 112 -5.15 35.10 -1.28
CA ALA A 112 -6.57 34.75 -1.22
C ALA A 112 -6.81 33.29 -1.64
N ARG A 113 -6.15 32.82 -2.69
CA ARG A 113 -6.21 31.41 -3.12
C ARG A 113 -5.62 30.45 -2.08
N SER A 114 -4.50 30.79 -1.48
CA SER A 114 -3.90 29.98 -0.41
C SER A 114 -4.79 29.88 0.83
N ILE A 115 -5.48 30.95 1.23
CA ILE A 115 -6.49 30.90 2.30
C ILE A 115 -7.65 29.98 1.92
N GLN A 116 -8.08 30.00 0.66
CA GLN A 116 -9.12 29.09 0.18
C GLN A 116 -8.68 27.62 0.23
N LEU A 117 -7.43 27.31 -0.13
CA LEU A 117 -6.86 25.96 -0.03
C LEU A 117 -6.81 25.42 1.40
N ARG A 118 -6.70 26.30 2.40
CA ARG A 118 -6.73 25.93 3.84
C ARG A 118 -8.13 25.70 4.38
N GLY A 119 -9.15 26.21 3.70
CA GLY A 119 -10.51 26.14 4.20
C GLY A 119 -11.03 24.70 4.23
N ASP A 120 -11.89 24.39 5.20
CA ASP A 120 -12.55 23.07 5.28
C ASP A 120 -13.35 22.75 4.01
N LEU A 121 -13.81 23.78 3.29
CA LEU A 121 -14.54 23.70 2.02
C LEU A 121 -13.64 23.71 0.77
N ALA A 122 -12.32 23.56 0.93
CA ALA A 122 -11.42 23.40 -0.21
C ALA A 122 -11.79 22.16 -1.02
N LYS A 123 -11.77 22.23 -2.36
CA LYS A 123 -12.29 21.13 -3.18
C LYS A 123 -11.49 19.85 -3.00
N TRP A 124 -10.17 19.95 -2.80
CA TRP A 124 -9.31 18.81 -2.52
C TRP A 124 -9.73 18.08 -1.23
N ASN A 125 -10.12 18.81 -0.18
CA ASN A 125 -10.53 18.23 1.10
C ASN A 125 -11.91 17.57 1.00
N VAL A 126 -12.84 18.20 0.26
CA VAL A 126 -14.15 17.60 -0.06
C VAL A 126 -13.96 16.31 -0.87
N THR A 127 -13.10 16.34 -1.89
CA THR A 127 -12.81 15.19 -2.76
C THR A 127 -12.17 14.04 -1.96
N LEU A 128 -11.29 14.36 -1.01
CA LEU A 128 -10.71 13.38 -0.11
C LEU A 128 -11.78 12.80 0.85
N GLY A 129 -12.65 13.64 1.40
CA GLY A 129 -13.72 13.22 2.30
C GLY A 129 -14.71 12.26 1.64
N ASP A 130 -15.29 12.70 0.52
CA ASP A 130 -16.28 11.93 -0.24
C ASP A 130 -15.64 10.67 -0.84
N GLY A 131 -14.45 10.83 -1.44
CA GLY A 131 -13.74 9.72 -2.08
C GLY A 131 -13.33 8.60 -1.12
N ILE A 132 -12.99 8.91 0.14
CA ILE A 132 -12.74 7.88 1.16
C ILE A 132 -14.04 7.17 1.57
N GLY A 133 -15.16 7.90 1.66
CA GLY A 133 -16.47 7.33 1.95
C GLY A 133 -16.90 6.33 0.88
N ASP A 134 -16.79 6.72 -0.40
CA ASP A 134 -17.08 5.87 -1.55
C ASP A 134 -16.16 4.65 -1.58
N LEU A 135 -14.85 4.86 -1.35
CA LEU A 135 -13.87 3.78 -1.36
C LEU A 135 -14.14 2.73 -0.26
N VAL A 136 -14.52 3.15 0.95
CA VAL A 136 -14.93 2.22 2.02
C VAL A 136 -16.13 1.38 1.59
N ALA A 137 -17.14 2.01 0.99
CA ALA A 137 -18.35 1.31 0.55
C ALA A 137 -18.05 0.31 -0.58
N ASP A 138 -17.24 0.71 -1.55
CA ASP A 138 -16.87 -0.11 -2.70
C ASP A 138 -16.05 -1.34 -2.29
N ILE A 139 -15.07 -1.17 -1.40
CA ILE A 139 -14.23 -2.28 -0.92
C ILE A 139 -15.04 -3.27 -0.07
N ASP A 140 -15.90 -2.78 0.82
CA ASP A 140 -16.80 -3.63 1.60
C ASP A 140 -17.77 -4.41 0.68
N HIS A 141 -18.30 -3.75 -0.35
CA HIS A 141 -19.22 -4.36 -1.30
C HIS A 141 -18.53 -5.44 -2.16
N ASP A 142 -17.34 -5.15 -2.70
CA ASP A 142 -16.52 -6.09 -3.46
C ASP A 142 -16.18 -7.33 -2.62
N PHE A 143 -15.69 -7.14 -1.40
CA PHE A 143 -15.33 -8.26 -0.54
C PHE A 143 -16.56 -9.13 -0.22
N ARG A 144 -17.70 -8.53 0.13
CA ARG A 144 -18.95 -9.27 0.33
C ARG A 144 -19.41 -10.03 -0.91
N ALA A 145 -19.20 -9.48 -2.10
CA ALA A 145 -19.52 -10.18 -3.35
C ALA A 145 -18.64 -11.42 -3.54
N ARG A 146 -17.34 -11.30 -3.29
CA ARG A 146 -16.37 -12.42 -3.33
C ARG A 146 -16.73 -13.53 -2.34
N ILE A 147 -17.05 -13.17 -1.10
CA ILE A 147 -17.49 -14.11 -0.07
C ILE A 147 -18.80 -14.83 -0.45
N ARG A 148 -19.74 -14.13 -1.09
CA ARG A 148 -20.97 -14.77 -1.60
C ARG A 148 -20.65 -15.83 -2.66
N THR A 149 -19.77 -15.52 -3.60
CA THR A 149 -19.33 -16.47 -4.63
C THR A 149 -18.61 -17.67 -4.02
N LEU A 150 -17.66 -17.44 -3.10
CA LEU A 150 -16.93 -18.49 -2.41
C LEU A 150 -17.87 -19.42 -1.61
N ASN A 151 -18.86 -18.86 -0.91
CA ASN A 151 -19.86 -19.66 -0.21
C ASN A 151 -20.68 -20.53 -1.17
N GLN A 152 -21.04 -20.02 -2.35
CA GLN A 152 -21.77 -20.80 -3.37
C GLN A 152 -20.91 -21.94 -3.92
N GLU A 153 -19.65 -21.67 -4.26
CA GLU A 153 -18.68 -22.67 -4.72
C GLU A 153 -18.49 -23.78 -3.66
N GLY A 154 -18.30 -23.38 -2.40
CA GLY A 154 -18.15 -24.31 -1.29
C GLY A 154 -19.42 -25.10 -0.97
N ASP A 155 -20.60 -24.48 -1.06
CA ASP A 155 -21.88 -25.18 -0.89
C ASP A 155 -22.04 -26.28 -1.94
N VAL A 156 -21.71 -26.00 -3.21
CA VAL A 156 -21.75 -26.98 -4.31
C VAL A 156 -20.73 -28.10 -4.09
N ALA A 157 -19.51 -27.79 -3.68
CA ALA A 157 -18.48 -28.80 -3.39
C ALA A 157 -18.91 -29.76 -2.26
N LEU A 158 -19.51 -29.23 -1.20
CA LEU A 158 -20.00 -30.00 -0.06
C LEU A 158 -21.26 -30.81 -0.38
N ASP A 159 -22.14 -30.32 -1.26
CA ASP A 159 -23.34 -31.07 -1.68
C ASP A 159 -23.01 -32.27 -2.58
N ASN A 160 -21.88 -32.24 -3.28
CA ASN A 160 -21.45 -33.30 -4.19
C ASN A 160 -20.51 -34.33 -3.53
N SER A 161 -20.13 -34.12 -2.26
CA SER A 161 -19.15 -34.96 -1.56
C SER A 161 -19.68 -35.46 -0.20
N ASP A 162 -18.97 -36.38 0.44
CA ASP A 162 -19.17 -36.69 1.86
C ASP A 162 -18.04 -36.03 2.66
N PRO A 163 -18.34 -34.97 3.46
CA PRO A 163 -17.31 -34.21 4.16
C PRO A 163 -16.38 -35.07 5.01
N ILE A 164 -16.83 -36.21 5.52
CA ILE A 164 -15.98 -37.09 6.33
C ILE A 164 -14.74 -37.63 5.58
N ASN A 165 -14.82 -37.73 4.25
CA ASN A 165 -13.73 -38.26 3.42
C ASN A 165 -12.98 -37.14 2.68
N THR A 166 -13.61 -35.99 2.49
CA THR A 166 -13.07 -34.91 1.64
C THR A 166 -12.69 -33.66 2.43
N TRP A 167 -12.86 -33.63 3.76
CA TRP A 167 -12.55 -32.45 4.57
C TRP A 167 -11.08 -32.05 4.48
N ASP A 168 -10.17 -33.02 4.56
CA ASP A 168 -8.72 -32.80 4.51
C ASP A 168 -8.25 -32.18 3.18
N GLU A 169 -9.06 -32.31 2.12
CA GLU A 169 -8.83 -31.65 0.82
C GLU A 169 -9.60 -30.31 0.70
N PHE A 170 -10.82 -30.26 1.25
CA PHE A 170 -11.70 -29.10 1.19
C PHE A 170 -11.18 -27.92 2.02
N GLU A 171 -10.66 -28.17 3.23
CA GLU A 171 -10.15 -27.11 4.10
C GLU A 171 -8.96 -26.35 3.47
N PRO A 172 -7.90 -27.02 2.95
CA PRO A 172 -6.83 -26.34 2.23
C PRO A 172 -7.33 -25.57 1.00
N TRP A 173 -8.29 -26.13 0.26
CA TRP A 173 -8.91 -25.43 -0.88
C TRP A 173 -9.62 -24.15 -0.43
N LEU A 174 -10.44 -24.21 0.62
CA LEU A 174 -11.21 -23.08 1.15
C LEU A 174 -10.27 -21.95 1.59
N VAL A 175 -9.20 -22.28 2.30
CA VAL A 175 -8.19 -21.33 2.77
C VAL A 175 -7.48 -20.67 1.60
N ASN A 176 -7.04 -21.45 0.61
CA ASN A 176 -6.35 -20.93 -0.57
C ASN A 176 -7.27 -20.00 -1.37
N ARG A 177 -8.52 -20.43 -1.59
CA ARG A 177 -9.55 -19.66 -2.29
C ARG A 177 -9.84 -18.34 -1.57
N MET A 178 -10.03 -18.38 -0.26
CA MET A 178 -10.24 -17.19 0.57
C MET A 178 -9.04 -16.24 0.50
N SER A 179 -7.81 -16.76 0.59
CA SER A 179 -6.59 -15.96 0.52
C SER A 179 -6.48 -15.20 -0.80
N HIS A 180 -6.84 -15.85 -1.90
CA HIS A 180 -6.88 -15.22 -3.21
C HIS A 180 -7.88 -14.06 -3.27
N GLU A 181 -9.07 -14.23 -2.69
CA GLU A 181 -10.09 -13.17 -2.66
C GLU A 181 -9.69 -11.99 -1.77
N VAL A 182 -9.04 -12.26 -0.63
CA VAL A 182 -8.50 -11.21 0.24
C VAL A 182 -7.43 -10.41 -0.50
N ILE A 183 -6.44 -11.07 -1.10
CA ILE A 183 -5.37 -10.38 -1.84
C ILE A 183 -5.96 -9.54 -2.97
N SER A 184 -6.91 -10.09 -3.71
CA SER A 184 -7.56 -9.38 -4.82
C SER A 184 -8.31 -8.12 -4.34
N ASN A 185 -8.99 -8.20 -3.19
CA ASN A 185 -9.65 -7.05 -2.59
C ASN A 185 -8.66 -5.98 -2.10
N TYR A 186 -7.51 -6.40 -1.55
CA TYR A 186 -6.44 -5.47 -1.17
C TYR A 186 -5.79 -4.79 -2.36
N CYS A 187 -5.54 -5.51 -3.47
CA CYS A 187 -5.06 -4.89 -4.71
C CYS A 187 -6.05 -3.82 -5.20
N LEU A 188 -7.35 -4.12 -5.19
CA LEU A 188 -8.39 -3.15 -5.54
C LEU A 188 -8.36 -1.93 -4.61
N LEU A 189 -8.20 -2.13 -3.30
CA LEU A 189 -8.07 -1.05 -2.32
C LEU A 189 -6.89 -0.14 -2.67
N THR A 190 -5.71 -0.71 -2.90
CA THR A 190 -4.50 0.05 -3.21
C THR A 190 -4.61 0.81 -4.53
N ASP A 191 -5.15 0.17 -5.58
CA ASP A 191 -5.34 0.80 -6.89
C ASP A 191 -6.28 2.00 -6.80
N ARG A 192 -7.42 1.82 -6.12
CA ARG A 192 -8.42 2.89 -5.95
C ARG A 192 -7.97 3.99 -5.00
N ALA A 193 -7.21 3.66 -3.96
CA ALA A 193 -6.58 4.67 -3.09
C ALA A 193 -5.56 5.51 -3.89
N THR A 194 -4.82 4.90 -4.82
CA THR A 194 -3.88 5.60 -5.71
C THR A 194 -4.61 6.54 -6.66
N GLU A 195 -5.70 6.07 -7.28
CA GLU A 195 -6.57 6.90 -8.12
C GLU A 195 -7.17 8.08 -7.34
N LEU A 196 -7.65 7.85 -6.12
CA LEU A 196 -8.15 8.90 -5.24
C LEU A 196 -7.08 9.93 -4.91
N SER A 197 -5.88 9.48 -4.54
CA SER A 197 -4.76 10.38 -4.25
C SER A 197 -4.40 11.24 -5.47
N GLY A 198 -4.46 10.68 -6.68
CA GLY A 198 -4.26 11.43 -7.92
C GLY A 198 -5.31 12.52 -8.13
N ARG A 199 -6.60 12.21 -7.93
CA ARG A 199 -7.69 13.21 -8.02
C ARG A 199 -7.58 14.32 -6.97
N VAL A 200 -7.19 13.98 -5.74
CA VAL A 200 -6.95 14.97 -4.69
C VAL A 200 -5.79 15.89 -5.05
N ALA A 201 -4.70 15.34 -5.61
CA ALA A 201 -3.57 16.13 -6.10
C ALA A 201 -4.03 17.11 -7.20
N GLU A 202 -4.76 16.61 -8.20
CA GLU A 202 -5.31 17.42 -9.29
C GLU A 202 -6.15 18.59 -8.75
N HIS A 203 -7.10 18.32 -7.86
CA HIS A 203 -7.95 19.36 -7.28
C HIS A 203 -7.15 20.36 -6.41
N PHE A 204 -6.12 19.90 -5.71
CA PHE A 204 -5.22 20.78 -4.95
C PHE A 204 -4.45 21.72 -5.89
N THR A 205 -3.93 21.21 -7.01
CA THR A 205 -3.22 22.02 -8.01
C THR A 205 -4.13 23.04 -8.69
N LEU A 206 -5.34 22.63 -9.10
CA LEU A 206 -6.32 23.47 -9.78
C LEU A 206 -6.80 24.62 -8.89
N ASP A 207 -7.07 24.35 -7.61
CA ASP A 207 -7.48 25.40 -6.66
C ASP A 207 -6.33 26.35 -6.29
N GLY A 208 -5.07 25.91 -6.43
CA GLY A 208 -3.89 26.76 -6.27
C GLY A 208 -3.69 27.81 -7.35
N GLY A 209 -4.21 27.58 -8.57
CA GLY A 209 -4.25 28.58 -9.65
C GLY A 209 -2.88 29.20 -9.97
N GLY A 210 -1.99 28.42 -10.61
CA GLY A 210 -0.67 28.86 -11.07
C GLY A 210 0.41 28.92 -9.97
N LEU A 211 0.04 28.78 -8.69
CA LEU A 211 0.98 28.71 -7.56
C LEU A 211 1.94 27.51 -7.64
N PHE A 212 1.65 26.56 -8.52
CA PHE A 212 2.37 25.29 -8.68
C PHE A 212 2.90 25.07 -10.10
N GLU A 213 2.92 26.09 -10.97
CA GLU A 213 3.34 25.95 -12.39
C GLU A 213 4.77 25.42 -12.56
N ASP A 214 5.63 25.58 -11.55
CA ASP A 214 7.01 25.06 -11.53
C ASP A 214 7.22 23.85 -10.58
N LEU A 215 6.21 23.43 -9.82
CA LEU A 215 6.32 22.35 -8.84
C LEU A 215 5.77 21.05 -9.43
N ASP A 216 6.65 20.06 -9.63
CA ASP A 216 6.28 18.72 -10.08
C ASP A 216 5.52 18.00 -8.96
N ILE A 217 4.20 18.24 -8.88
CA ILE A 217 3.29 17.59 -7.92
C ILE A 217 2.99 16.18 -8.42
N ASN A 218 4.04 15.37 -8.41
CA ASN A 218 3.94 13.94 -8.58
C ASN A 218 4.60 13.34 -7.35
N THR A 219 3.81 12.76 -6.43
CA THR A 219 3.86 11.30 -6.23
C THR A 219 2.70 10.76 -5.36
N PRO A 220 1.54 10.45 -5.96
CA PRO A 220 0.43 9.75 -5.27
C PRO A 220 0.83 8.38 -4.69
N SER A 221 1.76 7.67 -5.33
CA SER A 221 2.17 6.32 -4.94
C SER A 221 3.09 6.26 -3.72
N GLN A 222 3.80 7.35 -3.38
CA GLN A 222 4.79 7.38 -2.31
C GLN A 222 4.15 7.56 -0.93
N ILE A 223 3.08 8.36 -0.82
CA ILE A 223 2.31 8.51 0.42
C ILE A 223 1.71 7.15 0.81
N LEU A 224 1.16 6.44 -0.18
CA LEU A 224 0.58 5.11 0.00
C LEU A 224 1.63 4.05 0.35
N SER A 225 2.87 4.17 -0.15
CA SER A 225 3.98 3.27 0.20
C SER A 225 4.47 3.42 1.66
N THR A 226 4.09 4.50 2.34
CA THR A 226 4.48 4.78 3.74
C THR A 226 3.39 4.33 4.74
N VAL A 227 2.25 3.84 4.25
CA VAL A 227 1.25 3.19 5.11
C VAL A 227 1.76 1.79 5.43
N ASP A 228 2.57 1.68 6.48
CA ASP A 228 2.80 0.39 7.13
C ASP A 228 1.45 -0.12 7.65
N VAL A 229 1.03 -1.26 7.12
CA VAL A 229 -0.08 -2.02 7.69
C VAL A 229 0.47 -2.69 8.94
N GLU A 230 0.22 -2.08 10.10
CA GLU A 230 0.75 -2.53 11.39
C GLU A 230 0.30 -3.98 11.71
N ASP A 231 1.25 -4.82 12.09
CA ASP A 231 1.06 -6.19 12.59
C ASP A 231 0.33 -6.18 13.95
N SER A 232 -0.98 -6.03 13.94
CA SER A 232 -1.78 -6.12 15.18
C SER A 232 -2.29 -7.53 15.41
N VAL A 233 -1.41 -8.44 15.84
CA VAL A 233 -1.83 -9.61 16.64
C VAL A 233 -0.82 -9.85 17.77
N ASP A 234 -1.20 -9.44 18.99
CA ASP A 234 -0.53 -9.84 20.22
C ASP A 234 -0.92 -11.30 20.53
N LEU A 235 -0.06 -12.25 20.14
CA LEU A 235 -0.25 -13.67 20.42
C LEU A 235 0.45 -14.02 21.74
N GLU A 236 -0.32 -14.21 22.81
CA GLU A 236 0.15 -14.95 23.98
C GLU A 236 0.66 -16.35 23.56
N GLU A 237 1.81 -16.75 24.11
CA GLU A 237 2.56 -17.96 23.77
C GLU A 237 1.69 -19.24 23.78
N ILE A 238 1.36 -19.77 22.60
CA ILE A 238 0.90 -21.16 22.47
C ILE A 238 2.12 -22.08 22.39
N SER A 239 2.49 -22.60 23.56
CA SER A 239 3.57 -23.56 23.78
C SER A 239 3.29 -24.97 23.22
N LYS A 240 4.26 -25.47 22.45
CA LYS A 240 4.76 -26.87 22.33
C LYS A 240 3.77 -27.96 21.86
N GLY A 241 3.67 -28.12 20.53
CA GLY A 241 3.19 -29.34 19.89
C GLY A 241 3.83 -29.53 18.50
N LYS A 242 4.41 -30.70 18.25
CA LYS A 242 5.24 -31.03 17.07
C LYS A 242 4.44 -30.99 15.75
N GLY A 243 4.99 -30.32 14.73
CA GLY A 243 4.58 -30.45 13.34
C GLY A 243 4.91 -29.19 12.55
N GLY A 244 6.06 -29.18 11.86
CA GLY A 244 6.61 -28.00 11.22
C GLY A 244 5.78 -27.50 10.02
N MET A 245 5.59 -26.19 9.95
CA MET A 245 5.42 -25.46 8.69
C MET A 245 6.20 -24.17 8.78
N THR A 246 7.24 -24.06 7.96
CA THR A 246 8.17 -22.93 7.89
C THR A 246 7.48 -21.72 7.29
N ILE A 247 7.55 -20.63 8.05
CA ILE A 247 7.20 -19.24 7.78
C ILE A 247 7.54 -18.82 6.34
N LEU A 248 6.53 -18.43 5.56
CA LEU A 248 6.71 -17.67 4.31
C LEU A 248 6.53 -16.18 4.63
N ARG A 249 7.66 -15.47 4.61
CA ARG A 249 7.77 -14.01 4.64
C ARG A 249 7.25 -13.44 3.32
N GLY A 250 6.36 -12.47 3.43
CA GLY A 250 5.70 -11.75 2.34
C GLY A 250 4.40 -11.19 2.91
N SER A 251 4.57 -10.15 3.72
CA SER A 251 3.71 -9.73 4.83
C SER A 251 2.24 -9.50 4.46
N TYR A 252 1.37 -9.64 5.48
CA TYR A 252 -0.08 -9.41 5.50
C TYR A 252 -1.00 -10.64 5.31
N SER A 253 -0.95 -11.39 4.20
CA SER A 253 -1.98 -12.42 3.94
C SER A 253 -1.87 -13.69 4.81
N GLY A 254 -0.68 -13.96 5.36
CA GLY A 254 -0.41 -15.20 6.10
C GLY A 254 -0.87 -15.20 7.55
N MET A 255 -0.79 -14.06 8.25
CA MET A 255 -0.98 -14.03 9.71
C MET A 255 -2.44 -14.04 10.14
N LEU A 256 -3.32 -13.25 9.50
CA LEU A 256 -4.77 -13.28 9.77
C LEU A 256 -5.38 -14.64 9.39
N MET A 257 -4.91 -15.24 8.30
CA MET A 257 -5.39 -16.58 7.91
C MET A 257 -4.96 -17.64 8.90
N PHE A 258 -3.73 -17.57 9.45
CA PHE A 258 -3.21 -18.56 10.42
C PHE A 258 -3.95 -18.53 11.77
N THR A 259 -4.30 -17.35 12.29
CA THR A 259 -5.01 -17.23 13.58
C THR A 259 -6.44 -17.74 13.48
N VAL A 260 -7.13 -17.45 12.36
CA VAL A 260 -8.49 -17.94 12.08
C VAL A 260 -8.50 -19.44 11.72
N LEU A 261 -7.46 -19.94 11.04
CA LEU A 261 -7.23 -21.38 10.78
C LEU A 261 -7.13 -22.21 12.07
N GLY A 262 -6.44 -21.70 13.10
CA GLY A 262 -6.39 -22.34 14.42
C GLY A 262 -7.79 -22.58 14.99
N GLY A 263 -8.73 -21.67 14.70
CA GLY A 263 -10.14 -21.79 15.04
C GLY A 263 -10.88 -22.88 14.25
N MET A 264 -10.59 -23.08 12.96
CA MET A 264 -11.22 -24.16 12.18
C MET A 264 -10.81 -25.55 12.67
N VAL A 265 -9.53 -25.77 13.00
CA VAL A 265 -9.06 -27.06 13.55
C VAL A 265 -9.68 -27.33 14.92
N ALA A 266 -9.79 -26.31 15.77
CA ALA A 266 -10.45 -26.41 17.09
C ALA A 266 -11.97 -26.61 17.01
N VAL A 267 -12.62 -26.15 15.93
CA VAL A 267 -14.07 -26.34 15.68
C VAL A 267 -14.36 -27.63 14.91
N ALA A 268 -13.46 -28.11 14.04
CA ALA A 268 -13.63 -29.37 13.32
C ALA A 268 -13.42 -30.59 14.24
N ALA A 269 -12.45 -30.53 15.15
CA ALA A 269 -12.10 -31.65 16.04
C ALA A 269 -13.24 -32.12 16.98
N PRO A 270 -14.12 -31.24 17.53
CA PRO A 270 -15.32 -31.66 18.25
C PRO A 270 -16.60 -31.76 17.40
N VAL A 271 -16.66 -31.17 16.19
CA VAL A 271 -17.90 -31.11 15.38
C VAL A 271 -18.08 -32.32 14.46
N LEU A 272 -16.99 -33.04 14.12
CA LEU A 272 -17.03 -34.36 13.49
C LEU A 272 -16.69 -35.46 14.51
N PRO A 273 -17.54 -35.77 15.51
CA PRO A 273 -17.33 -36.98 16.29
C PRO A 273 -17.60 -38.20 15.39
N ILE A 274 -16.54 -38.72 14.77
CA ILE A 274 -16.48 -40.12 14.37
C ILE A 274 -16.38 -40.89 15.68
N VAL A 275 -17.51 -41.27 16.26
CA VAL A 275 -17.89 -42.64 16.66
C VAL A 275 -19.29 -42.51 17.28
N ALA A 276 -20.31 -43.15 16.68
CA ALA A 276 -21.53 -43.50 17.40
C ALA A 276 -21.61 -45.03 17.46
N PRO A 277 -21.22 -45.69 18.57
CA PRO A 277 -21.58 -47.07 18.79
C PRO A 277 -22.89 -47.09 19.58
N GLY A 278 -23.98 -47.40 18.89
CA GLY A 278 -25.15 -48.02 19.52
C GLY A 278 -26.37 -47.13 19.70
N VAL A 279 -27.36 -47.30 18.81
CA VAL A 279 -28.78 -47.37 19.18
C VAL A 279 -29.46 -48.41 18.30
N GLY A 280 -29.97 -49.47 18.94
CA GLY A 280 -31.22 -50.14 18.54
C GLY A 280 -31.18 -51.15 17.39
N LEU A 281 -30.97 -52.42 17.74
CA LEU A 281 -31.46 -53.57 16.98
C LEU A 281 -32.97 -53.41 16.66
N ILE A 282 -33.37 -53.86 15.46
CA ILE A 282 -34.71 -53.80 14.84
C ILE A 282 -34.93 -52.56 13.94
N MET A 283 -34.18 -52.45 12.84
CA MET A 283 -34.56 -51.56 11.72
C MET A 283 -34.34 -52.25 10.37
N GLY A 284 -35.39 -52.30 9.54
CA GLY A 284 -35.36 -52.90 8.21
C GLY A 284 -34.41 -52.17 7.26
N ARG A 285 -33.97 -52.84 6.18
CA ARG A 285 -33.00 -52.29 5.20
C ARG A 285 -33.32 -50.87 4.71
N GLY A 286 -34.60 -50.49 4.63
CA GLY A 286 -35.04 -49.13 4.29
C GLY A 286 -34.64 -48.09 5.35
N ALA A 287 -34.85 -48.39 6.63
CA ALA A 287 -34.51 -47.50 7.73
C ALA A 287 -32.99 -47.28 7.88
N LEU A 288 -32.16 -48.27 7.55
CA LEU A 288 -30.70 -48.10 7.47
C LEU A 288 -30.29 -47.14 6.33
N LYS A 289 -30.98 -47.17 5.19
CA LYS A 289 -30.71 -46.26 4.07
C LYS A 289 -31.12 -44.83 4.41
N ASP A 290 -32.26 -44.67 5.09
CA ASP A 290 -32.76 -43.36 5.50
C ASP A 290 -31.91 -42.74 6.60
N GLU A 291 -31.42 -43.55 7.55
CA GLU A 291 -30.47 -43.07 8.57
C GLU A 291 -29.13 -42.65 7.94
N LYS A 292 -28.59 -43.40 6.95
CA LYS A 292 -27.39 -42.98 6.21
C LYS A 292 -27.58 -41.66 5.47
N LYS A 293 -28.74 -41.46 4.81
CA LYS A 293 -29.08 -40.18 4.16
C LYS A 293 -29.15 -39.04 5.17
N ARG A 294 -29.78 -39.28 6.33
CA ARG A 294 -29.88 -38.30 7.42
C ARG A 294 -28.50 -37.90 7.96
N GLN A 295 -27.63 -38.87 8.17
CA GLN A 295 -26.25 -38.62 8.62
C GLN A 295 -25.44 -37.84 7.59
N LEU A 296 -25.53 -38.19 6.31
CA LEU A 296 -24.87 -37.45 5.23
C LEU A 296 -25.37 -36.00 5.18
N ALA A 297 -26.69 -35.78 5.22
CA ALA A 297 -27.27 -34.44 5.26
C ALA A 297 -26.81 -33.63 6.48
N LYS A 298 -26.72 -34.28 7.65
CA LYS A 298 -26.21 -33.66 8.88
C LYS A 298 -24.73 -33.25 8.73
N ARG A 299 -23.87 -34.14 8.21
CA ARG A 299 -22.45 -33.85 7.97
C ARG A 299 -22.26 -32.68 7.01
N ARG A 300 -23.00 -32.68 5.90
CA ARG A 300 -22.99 -31.57 4.92
C ARG A 300 -23.42 -30.25 5.56
N SER A 301 -24.51 -30.26 6.33
CA SER A 301 -24.97 -29.07 7.06
C SER A 301 -23.92 -28.55 8.03
N GLN A 302 -23.26 -29.43 8.80
CA GLN A 302 -22.20 -29.06 9.73
C GLN A 302 -20.99 -28.46 9.00
N ALA A 303 -20.54 -29.08 7.91
CA ALA A 303 -19.44 -28.58 7.08
C ALA A 303 -19.74 -27.20 6.49
N LYS A 304 -20.95 -27.00 5.95
CA LYS A 304 -21.41 -25.70 5.43
C LYS A 304 -21.44 -24.62 6.51
N ASN A 305 -21.89 -24.97 7.73
CA ASN A 305 -21.89 -24.04 8.85
C ASN A 305 -20.47 -23.69 9.32
N ALA A 306 -19.54 -24.65 9.32
CA ALA A 306 -18.14 -24.39 9.63
C ALA A 306 -17.48 -23.45 8.60
N MET A 307 -17.71 -23.72 7.31
CA MET A 307 -17.25 -22.84 6.21
C MET A 307 -17.80 -21.42 6.36
N ARG A 308 -19.12 -21.25 6.59
CA ARG A 308 -19.72 -19.92 6.74
C ARG A 308 -19.12 -19.15 7.91
N ARG A 309 -18.97 -19.79 9.08
CA ARG A 309 -18.33 -19.18 10.25
C ARG A 309 -16.91 -18.72 9.96
N TYR A 310 -16.14 -19.54 9.24
CA TYR A 310 -14.80 -19.16 8.81
C TYR A 310 -14.83 -17.93 7.89
N CYS A 311 -15.72 -17.92 6.89
CA CYS A 311 -15.86 -16.78 5.98
C CYS A 311 -16.31 -15.51 6.70
N ASP A 312 -17.21 -15.62 7.67
CA ASP A 312 -17.71 -14.50 8.46
C ASP A 312 -16.60 -13.90 9.34
N GLU A 313 -15.78 -14.74 9.98
CA GLU A 313 -14.65 -14.28 10.80
C GLU A 313 -13.59 -13.58 9.95
N VAL A 314 -13.18 -14.19 8.83
CA VAL A 314 -12.24 -13.55 7.89
C VAL A 314 -12.81 -12.22 7.38
N SER A 315 -14.09 -12.19 7.04
CA SER A 315 -14.76 -10.97 6.59
C SER A 315 -14.81 -9.89 7.65
N PHE A 316 -15.06 -10.25 8.91
CA PHE A 316 -15.03 -9.31 10.01
C PHE A 316 -13.65 -8.64 10.13
N GLN A 317 -12.57 -9.42 10.09
CA GLN A 317 -11.21 -8.91 10.22
C GLN A 317 -10.77 -8.09 9.01
N VAL A 318 -11.02 -8.58 7.79
CA VAL A 318 -10.66 -7.89 6.54
C VAL A 318 -11.38 -6.55 6.43
N ASN A 319 -12.69 -6.50 6.68
CA ASN A 319 -13.44 -5.24 6.61
C ASN A 319 -12.93 -4.22 7.64
N LYS A 320 -12.56 -4.68 8.85
CA LYS A 320 -11.98 -3.80 9.87
C LYS A 320 -10.65 -3.21 9.38
N ASP A 321 -9.73 -4.05 8.94
CA ASP A 321 -8.41 -3.59 8.54
C ASP A 321 -8.44 -2.74 7.26
N SER A 322 -9.28 -3.08 6.28
CA SER A 322 -9.50 -2.23 5.09
C SER A 322 -9.95 -0.83 5.49
N ARG A 323 -10.90 -0.71 6.42
CA ARG A 323 -11.39 0.59 6.91
C ARG A 323 -10.32 1.37 7.68
N ASP A 324 -9.54 0.70 8.52
CA ASP A 324 -8.48 1.35 9.29
C ASP A 324 -7.32 1.79 8.37
N THR A 325 -6.99 0.99 7.36
CA THR A 325 -6.04 1.36 6.28
C THR A 325 -6.50 2.60 5.53
N LEU A 326 -7.77 2.64 5.09
CA LEU A 326 -8.31 3.81 4.39
C LEU A 326 -8.35 5.07 5.28
N ARG A 327 -8.62 4.91 6.58
CA ARG A 327 -8.52 6.03 7.53
C ARG A 327 -7.09 6.55 7.70
N ARG A 328 -6.09 5.66 7.69
CA ARG A 328 -4.67 6.06 7.71
C ARG A 328 -4.31 6.84 6.45
N VAL A 329 -4.67 6.33 5.28
CA VAL A 329 -4.50 7.01 3.99
C VAL A 329 -5.16 8.39 4.02
N GLN A 330 -6.40 8.48 4.49
CA GLN A 330 -7.12 9.75 4.61
C GLN A 330 -6.39 10.75 5.50
N ARG A 331 -5.90 10.33 6.67
CA ARG A 331 -5.16 11.21 7.59
C ARG A 331 -3.86 11.68 6.96
N GLN A 332 -3.07 10.78 6.39
CA GLN A 332 -1.81 11.13 5.75
C GLN A 332 -1.99 12.10 4.57
N LEU A 333 -2.97 11.86 3.69
CA LEU A 333 -3.26 12.79 2.59
C LEU A 333 -3.72 14.14 3.12
N ARG A 334 -4.60 14.17 4.12
CA ARG A 334 -5.05 15.43 4.74
C ARG A 334 -3.90 16.18 5.37
N ASP A 335 -3.05 15.51 6.14
CA ASP A 335 -1.93 16.13 6.85
C ASP A 335 -0.90 16.67 5.85
N HIS A 336 -0.61 15.91 4.79
CA HIS A 336 0.27 16.32 3.70
C HIS A 336 -0.22 17.61 3.02
N TYR A 337 -1.46 17.62 2.49
CA TYR A 337 -1.97 18.79 1.78
C TYR A 337 -2.24 19.98 2.71
N SER A 338 -2.60 19.74 3.97
CA SER A 338 -2.70 20.80 5.00
C SER A 338 -1.34 21.46 5.25
N ALA A 339 -0.28 20.66 5.43
CA ALA A 339 1.07 21.18 5.63
C ALA A 339 1.55 22.01 4.43
N ARG A 340 1.34 21.50 3.21
CA ARG A 340 1.70 22.21 1.97
C ARG A 340 0.95 23.52 1.80
N SER A 341 -0.33 23.54 2.14
CA SER A 341 -1.15 24.75 2.12
C SER A 341 -0.66 25.81 3.12
N GLU A 342 -0.22 25.40 4.30
CA GLU A 342 0.38 26.30 5.30
C GLU A 342 1.75 26.85 4.85
N GLU A 343 2.60 25.99 4.29
CA GLU A 343 3.91 26.36 3.74
C GLU A 343 3.76 27.43 2.64
N LEU A 344 2.81 27.21 1.73
CA LEU A 344 2.48 28.13 0.64
C LEU A 344 1.99 29.48 1.18
N ASN A 345 1.06 29.47 2.15
CA ASN A 345 0.56 30.69 2.76
C ASN A 345 1.66 31.51 3.45
N ARG A 346 2.56 30.81 4.16
CA ARG A 346 3.71 31.43 4.82
C ARG A 346 4.63 32.07 3.79
N SER A 347 4.99 31.35 2.72
CA SER A 347 5.84 31.85 1.63
C SER A 347 5.28 33.12 0.97
N ILE A 348 3.98 33.10 0.64
CA ILE A 348 3.30 34.25 0.01
C ILE A 348 3.25 35.44 0.98
N THR A 349 2.99 35.19 2.27
CA THR A 349 2.95 36.25 3.29
C THR A 349 4.32 36.89 3.50
N GLU A 350 5.39 36.10 3.52
CA GLU A 350 6.77 36.58 3.60
C GLU A 350 7.16 37.38 2.36
N SER A 351 6.77 36.91 1.16
CA SER A 351 7.00 37.62 -0.11
C SER A 351 6.26 38.97 -0.16
N LEU A 352 5.00 39.03 0.28
CA LEU A 352 4.26 40.28 0.42
C LEU A 352 4.94 41.26 1.38
N LYS A 353 5.44 40.77 2.51
CA LYS A 353 6.15 41.59 3.49
C LYS A 353 7.46 42.14 2.89
N ALA A 354 8.23 41.30 2.21
CA ALA A 354 9.48 41.71 1.56
C ALA A 354 9.24 42.77 0.47
N ALA A 355 8.19 42.60 -0.36
CA ALA A 355 7.80 43.59 -1.35
C ALA A 355 7.41 44.94 -0.71
N ALA A 356 6.64 44.91 0.38
CA ALA A 356 6.21 46.11 1.09
C ALA A 356 7.34 46.85 1.82
N GLU A 357 8.35 46.12 2.32
CA GLU A 357 9.55 46.70 2.94
C GLU A 357 10.48 47.32 1.88
N SER A 358 10.69 46.63 0.76
CA SER A 358 11.57 47.10 -0.34
C SER A 358 11.06 48.37 -1.01
N ALA A 359 9.73 48.57 -1.05
CA ALA A 359 9.12 49.80 -1.55
C ALA A 359 9.47 51.04 -0.69
N LYS A 360 9.90 50.86 0.57
CA LYS A 360 10.22 51.95 1.52
C LYS A 360 11.72 52.29 1.57
N THR A 361 12.58 51.51 0.91
CA THR A 361 14.05 51.66 0.96
C THR A 361 14.53 52.84 0.10
N GLY A 362 15.52 53.62 0.57
CA GLY A 362 16.09 54.77 -0.15
C GLY A 362 17.05 54.37 -1.29
N GLU A 363 17.28 55.24 -2.29
CA GLU A 363 18.03 54.92 -3.52
C GLU A 363 19.46 54.36 -3.31
N ALA A 364 20.22 54.90 -2.35
CA ALA A 364 21.59 54.43 -2.08
C ALA A 364 21.62 53.03 -1.44
N GLU A 365 20.61 52.72 -0.62
CA GLU A 365 20.43 51.39 -0.01
C GLU A 365 19.93 50.36 -1.04
N LYS A 366 19.10 50.78 -2.01
CA LYS A 366 18.60 49.92 -3.10
C LYS A 366 19.73 49.30 -3.92
N ALA A 367 20.71 50.10 -4.34
CA ALA A 367 21.83 49.60 -5.16
C ALA A 367 22.69 48.56 -4.41
N THR A 368 22.89 48.76 -3.11
CA THR A 368 23.63 47.81 -2.26
C THR A 368 22.82 46.54 -2.03
N ARG A 369 21.51 46.67 -1.76
CA ARG A 369 20.61 45.54 -1.55
C ARG A 369 20.45 44.69 -2.80
N MET A 370 20.31 45.32 -3.97
CA MET A 370 20.20 44.63 -5.26
C MET A 370 21.38 43.70 -5.52
N LYS A 371 22.62 44.16 -5.27
CA LYS A 371 23.82 43.30 -5.40
C LYS A 371 23.80 42.12 -4.45
N HIS A 372 23.30 42.30 -3.22
CA HIS A 372 23.18 41.22 -2.24
C HIS A 372 22.14 40.18 -2.68
N VAL A 373 20.96 40.63 -3.14
CA VAL A 373 19.87 39.77 -3.62
C VAL A 373 20.31 38.95 -4.82
N GLU A 374 20.99 39.56 -5.80
CA GLU A 374 21.54 38.85 -6.96
C GLU A 374 22.58 37.79 -6.56
N ALA A 375 23.39 38.07 -5.55
CA ALA A 375 24.38 37.12 -5.03
C ALA A 375 23.74 35.94 -4.29
N GLU A 376 22.65 36.15 -3.54
CA GLU A 376 21.91 35.06 -2.88
C GLU A 376 21.16 34.20 -3.91
N LEU A 377 20.50 34.81 -4.91
CA LEU A 377 19.87 34.07 -6.01
C LEU A 377 20.85 33.19 -6.76
N ALA A 378 22.08 33.66 -6.99
CA ALA A 378 23.12 32.84 -7.61
C ALA A 378 23.50 31.62 -6.77
N ARG A 379 23.55 31.75 -5.43
CA ARG A 379 23.82 30.63 -4.52
C ARG A 379 22.69 29.62 -4.50
N ILE A 380 21.44 30.10 -4.46
CA ILE A 380 20.25 29.25 -4.49
C ILE A 380 20.20 28.45 -5.81
N LYS A 381 20.46 29.10 -6.95
CA LYS A 381 20.54 28.42 -8.25
C LYS A 381 21.65 27.37 -8.31
N ALA A 382 22.81 27.61 -7.70
CA ALA A 382 23.88 26.62 -7.62
C ALA A 382 23.48 25.40 -6.75
N LEU A 383 22.75 25.63 -5.65
CA LEU A 383 22.22 24.56 -4.82
C LEU A 383 21.15 23.74 -5.57
N GLY A 384 20.23 24.40 -6.27
CA GLY A 384 19.24 23.75 -7.12
C GLY A 384 19.88 22.88 -8.21
N ALA A 385 20.91 23.38 -8.91
CA ALA A 385 21.66 22.59 -9.89
C ALA A 385 22.31 21.33 -9.28
N THR A 386 22.77 21.42 -8.03
CA THR A 386 23.32 20.26 -7.30
C THR A 386 22.23 19.25 -6.96
N ALA A 387 21.03 19.72 -6.60
CA ALA A 387 19.88 18.86 -6.32
C ALA A 387 19.36 18.15 -7.58
N VAL A 388 19.33 18.82 -8.74
CA VAL A 388 19.06 18.18 -10.04
C VAL A 388 20.09 17.08 -10.34
N ALA A 389 21.37 17.33 -10.08
CA ALA A 389 22.42 16.33 -10.29
C ALA A 389 22.27 15.12 -9.36
N LEU A 390 21.76 15.33 -8.13
CA LEU A 390 21.46 14.26 -7.18
C LEU A 390 20.27 13.41 -7.64
N SER A 391 19.20 14.05 -8.15
CA SER A 391 17.97 13.37 -8.58
C SER A 391 18.09 12.66 -9.94
N ALA A 392 18.97 13.14 -10.83
CA ALA A 392 19.30 12.48 -12.10
C ALA A 392 19.99 11.11 -11.91
N GLY A 393 20.36 10.77 -10.67
CA GLY A 393 21.23 9.65 -10.36
C GLY A 393 22.65 9.98 -10.81
N ALA A 394 23.63 9.79 -9.92
CA ALA A 394 25.03 9.85 -10.30
C ALA A 394 25.29 8.81 -11.41
N SER A 395 25.16 9.24 -12.66
CA SER A 395 25.65 8.55 -13.83
C SER A 395 27.12 8.90 -13.94
N ALA A 396 27.93 8.23 -13.12
CA ALA A 396 29.38 8.20 -13.20
C ALA A 396 29.89 6.80 -12.86
#